data_AF-A0A4V1D6I0-F1
#
_entry.id   AF-A0A4V1D6I0-F1
#
_cell.length_a   1.000
_cell.length_b   1.000
_cell.length_c   1.000
_cell.angle_alpha   90.00
_cell.angle_beta   90.00
_cell.angle_gamma   90.00
#
_symmetry.space_group_name_H-M   'P 1'
#
loop_
_entity.id
_entity.type
_entity.pdbx_description
1 polymer ?
#
loop_
_entity_poly.entity_id
_entity_poly.type
_entity_poly.pdbx_seq_one_letter_code
_entity_poly.pdbx_strand_id
1 'polypeptide(L)'
;MKHLILIIASLCFSALFYQQTIGLNLSLFSIITIAILWWHNKPQFQNQTTIIYASIYLVTAILVFIQGTALAIFTNIFSFFTLIGSVSSNKNSIYVQWINGFYTVIAGYFHRKFDSDVTPVQTALKKDIDILHWVKLIGIPLVFIIVFILLYKNGNPIFEDVIAQINFDFINLQWILMTVLGYFLFNNISQPVTIEPATTLDLNTVNILIERKNTSEEKNKKDNQLGTTLLAFLNLLIVFYSITDVMSLLTNTVDSANHLSIQVHNGINALIASIIIAILTILFFFRSDLNFYKKNKTIKNLTYLWIGLNSILIVLISIKNYQYVSAFGFTYKRLGVFAYLLMTFFGLITTFIKVYKIKNIWYLVRVNSQIAFVICMLSATINWDYSITKFNINNAKVLDITYLIHLKGNNSQLLKTYAQQYTLSEPINSQINQKWTSHNQSLSLMNWQEYSLENFTNTSKTNQ
;
A
#
# COMPACT_ATOMS: atom_id res chain seq x y z
N MET A 1 -3.54 -12.42 32.49
CA MET A 1 -4.41 -11.54 31.67
C MET A 1 -3.82 -11.23 30.28
N LYS A 2 -2.55 -10.79 30.15
CA LYS A 2 -1.96 -10.43 28.84
C LYS A 2 -2.03 -11.55 27.79
N HIS A 3 -1.60 -12.76 28.14
CA HIS A 3 -1.66 -13.92 27.22
C HIS A 3 -3.11 -14.34 26.87
N LEU A 4 -4.06 -14.18 27.79
CA LEU A 4 -5.47 -14.51 27.54
C LEU A 4 -6.06 -13.62 26.43
N ILE A 5 -5.75 -12.31 26.45
CA ILE A 5 -6.18 -11.37 25.42
C ILE A 5 -5.63 -11.76 24.05
N LEU A 6 -4.36 -12.19 23.98
CA LEU A 6 -3.74 -12.63 22.73
C LEU A 6 -4.36 -13.93 22.19
N ILE A 7 -4.70 -14.87 23.08
CA ILE A 7 -5.40 -16.10 22.71
C ILE A 7 -6.79 -15.78 22.15
N ILE A 8 -7.57 -14.95 22.84
CA ILE A 8 -8.89 -14.50 22.37
C ILE A 8 -8.77 -13.82 21.01
N ALA A 9 -7.81 -12.91 20.85
CA ALA A 9 -7.56 -12.24 19.57
C ALA A 9 -7.20 -13.23 18.46
N SER A 10 -6.39 -14.25 18.76
CA SER A 10 -6.02 -15.29 17.77
C SER A 10 -7.21 -16.14 17.33
N LEU A 11 -8.13 -16.45 18.26
CA LEU A 11 -9.39 -17.15 17.93
C LEU A 11 -10.29 -16.26 17.07
N CYS A 12 -10.41 -14.98 17.41
CA CYS A 12 -11.13 -14.00 16.58
C CYS A 12 -10.51 -13.89 15.17
N PHE A 13 -9.19 -13.89 15.05
CA PHE A 13 -8.51 -13.85 13.75
C PHE A 13 -8.85 -15.05 12.89
N SER A 14 -8.82 -16.27 13.45
CA SER A 14 -9.25 -17.47 12.73
C SER A 14 -10.73 -17.42 12.36
N ALA A 15 -11.60 -16.97 13.26
CA ALA A 15 -13.03 -16.80 12.97
C ALA A 15 -13.33 -15.78 11.86
N LEU A 16 -12.47 -14.78 11.69
CA LEU A 16 -12.61 -13.72 10.68
C LEU A 16 -12.06 -14.11 9.31
N PHE A 17 -10.99 -14.90 9.24
CA PHE A 17 -10.25 -15.14 7.99
C PHE A 17 -10.24 -16.60 7.50
N TYR A 18 -10.62 -17.57 8.33
CA TYR A 18 -10.57 -18.97 7.92
C TYR A 18 -11.56 -19.28 6.79
N GLN A 19 -11.02 -19.68 5.63
CA GLN A 19 -11.77 -19.90 4.37
C GLN A 19 -12.59 -18.67 3.92
N GLN A 20 -12.19 -17.46 4.34
CA GLN A 20 -12.85 -16.22 3.95
C GLN A 20 -11.94 -15.37 3.06
N THR A 21 -12.54 -14.65 2.12
CA THR A 21 -11.94 -13.59 1.32
C THR A 21 -11.92 -12.26 2.09
N ILE A 22 -11.23 -11.25 1.55
CA ILE A 22 -11.06 -9.95 2.22
C ILE A 22 -12.32 -9.08 2.03
N GLY A 23 -12.92 -8.65 3.14
CA GLY A 23 -14.07 -7.75 3.20
C GLY A 23 -14.19 -7.10 4.58
N LEU A 24 -15.36 -7.22 5.21
CA LEU A 24 -15.64 -6.70 6.55
C LEU A 24 -14.64 -7.25 7.61
N ASN A 25 -14.17 -8.47 7.44
CA ASN A 25 -13.18 -9.09 8.31
C ASN A 25 -11.91 -8.26 8.50
N LEU A 26 -11.41 -7.58 7.46
CA LEU A 26 -10.23 -6.73 7.56
C LEU A 26 -10.51 -5.47 8.40
N SER A 27 -11.71 -4.90 8.30
CA SER A 27 -12.13 -3.77 9.14
C SER A 27 -12.20 -4.16 10.61
N LEU A 28 -12.80 -5.32 10.91
CA LEU A 28 -12.88 -5.84 12.27
C LEU A 28 -11.50 -6.21 12.83
N PHE A 29 -10.66 -6.84 12.02
CA PHE A 29 -9.27 -7.12 12.35
C PHE A 29 -8.49 -5.84 12.66
N SER A 30 -8.73 -4.76 11.92
CA SER A 30 -8.06 -3.48 12.14
C SER A 30 -8.41 -2.88 13.52
N ILE A 31 -9.68 -3.01 13.94
CA ILE A 31 -10.15 -2.61 15.28
C ILE A 31 -9.47 -3.45 16.37
N ILE A 32 -9.45 -4.78 16.22
CA ILE A 32 -8.80 -5.70 17.16
C ILE A 32 -7.31 -5.38 17.29
N THR A 33 -6.64 -5.14 16.17
CA THR A 33 -5.22 -4.77 16.11
C THR A 33 -4.95 -3.48 16.88
N ILE A 34 -5.73 -2.43 16.63
CA ILE A 34 -5.58 -1.14 17.35
C ILE A 34 -5.82 -1.34 18.86
N ALA A 35 -6.83 -2.12 19.25
CA ALA A 35 -7.12 -2.40 20.65
C ALA A 35 -5.96 -3.12 21.36
N ILE A 36 -5.34 -4.10 20.70
CA ILE A 36 -4.20 -4.85 21.25
C ILE A 36 -2.97 -3.96 21.38
N LEU A 37 -2.68 -3.17 20.34
CA LEU A 37 -1.58 -2.21 20.35
C LEU A 37 -1.77 -1.17 21.46
N TRP A 38 -2.97 -0.61 21.59
CA TRP A 38 -3.30 0.36 22.63
C TRP A 38 -3.18 -0.24 24.03
N TRP A 39 -3.72 -1.45 24.26
CA TRP A 39 -3.68 -2.10 25.57
C TRP A 39 -2.25 -2.38 26.05
N HIS A 40 -1.37 -2.81 25.14
CA HIS A 40 0.01 -3.17 25.49
C HIS A 40 0.98 -1.99 25.46
N ASN A 41 0.67 -0.92 24.70
CA ASN A 41 1.57 0.20 24.43
C ASN A 41 0.90 1.55 24.72
N LYS A 42 0.18 1.66 25.84
CA LYS A 42 -0.56 2.88 26.24
C LYS A 42 0.28 4.18 26.17
N PRO A 43 1.54 4.22 26.63
CA PRO A 43 2.37 5.43 26.54
C PRO A 43 2.58 5.91 25.09
N GLN A 44 2.73 4.99 24.14
CA GLN A 44 2.95 5.29 22.73
C GLN A 44 1.69 5.92 22.10
N PHE A 45 0.50 5.51 22.54
CA PHE A 45 -0.78 6.08 22.10
C PHE A 45 -1.10 7.46 22.70
N GLN A 46 -0.19 8.04 23.49
CA GLN A 46 -0.26 9.47 23.84
C GLN A 46 0.39 10.35 22.76
N ASN A 47 1.19 9.77 21.86
CA ASN A 47 1.82 10.51 20.78
C ASN A 47 0.83 10.77 19.64
N GLN A 48 0.72 12.04 19.23
CA GLN A 48 -0.13 12.47 18.12
C GLN A 48 0.15 11.71 16.81
N THR A 49 1.42 11.40 16.51
CA THR A 49 1.80 10.66 15.30
C THR A 49 1.23 9.24 15.30
N THR A 50 1.30 8.53 16.42
CA THR A 50 0.75 7.17 16.56
C THR A 50 -0.77 7.18 16.44
N ILE A 51 -1.44 8.19 17.03
CA ILE A 51 -2.89 8.37 16.89
C ILE A 51 -3.26 8.59 15.41
N ILE A 52 -2.55 9.48 14.70
CA ILE A 52 -2.79 9.73 13.27
C ILE A 52 -2.63 8.43 12.46
N TYR A 53 -1.59 7.64 12.69
CA TYR A 53 -1.41 6.38 11.97
C TYR A 53 -2.44 5.32 12.34
N ALA A 54 -2.94 5.29 13.58
CA ALA A 54 -4.06 4.43 13.96
C ALA A 54 -5.34 4.84 13.22
N SER A 55 -5.62 6.14 13.11
CA SER A 55 -6.74 6.66 12.31
C SER A 55 -6.59 6.33 10.83
N ILE A 56 -5.40 6.50 10.24
CA ILE A 56 -5.14 6.15 8.83
C ILE A 56 -5.36 4.65 8.59
N TYR A 57 -4.86 3.80 9.50
CA TYR A 57 -5.07 2.36 9.40
C TYR A 57 -6.56 1.98 9.45
N LEU A 58 -7.33 2.60 10.34
CA LEU A 58 -8.77 2.38 10.42
C LEU A 58 -9.51 2.89 9.17
N VAL A 59 -9.20 4.10 8.70
CA VAL A 59 -9.81 4.69 7.50
C VAL A 59 -9.53 3.82 6.28
N THR A 60 -8.30 3.34 6.10
CA THR A 60 -7.96 2.47 4.96
C THR A 60 -8.66 1.12 5.05
N ALA A 61 -8.92 0.59 6.24
CA ALA A 61 -9.72 -0.62 6.41
C ALA A 61 -11.18 -0.39 5.99
N ILE A 62 -11.76 0.76 6.37
CA ILE A 62 -13.10 1.17 5.92
C ILE A 62 -13.13 1.31 4.40
N LEU A 63 -12.09 1.87 3.77
CA LEU A 63 -12.00 1.94 2.31
C LEU A 63 -11.98 0.56 1.64
N VAL A 64 -11.33 -0.43 2.26
CA VAL A 64 -11.39 -1.83 1.78
C VAL A 64 -12.82 -2.37 1.85
N PHE A 65 -13.55 -2.11 2.94
CA PHE A 65 -14.96 -2.50 3.03
C PHE A 65 -15.84 -1.80 1.98
N ILE A 66 -15.60 -0.51 1.72
CA ILE A 66 -16.40 0.28 0.77
C ILE A 66 -16.14 -0.13 -0.68
N GLN A 67 -14.87 -0.31 -1.07
CA GLN A 67 -14.50 -0.47 -2.48
C GLN A 67 -14.01 -1.87 -2.85
N GLY A 68 -13.44 -2.60 -1.90
CA GLY A 68 -12.84 -3.92 -2.12
C GLY A 68 -11.73 -3.93 -3.19
N THR A 69 -11.06 -2.81 -3.48
CA THR A 69 -10.05 -2.74 -4.53
C THR A 69 -8.69 -3.26 -4.04
N ALA A 70 -7.88 -3.81 -4.96
CA ALA A 70 -6.52 -4.26 -4.64
C ALA A 70 -5.65 -3.11 -4.09
N LEU A 71 -5.85 -1.88 -4.59
CA LEU A 71 -5.15 -0.70 -4.11
C LEU A 71 -5.54 -0.32 -2.68
N ALA A 72 -6.82 -0.43 -2.31
CA ALA A 72 -7.25 -0.21 -0.91
C ALA A 72 -6.62 -1.23 0.04
N ILE A 73 -6.57 -2.51 -0.37
CA ILE A 73 -5.94 -3.58 0.42
C ILE A 73 -4.44 -3.31 0.58
N PHE A 74 -3.76 -2.97 -0.52
CA PHE A 74 -2.34 -2.60 -0.49
C PHE A 74 -2.05 -1.42 0.46
N THR A 75 -2.84 -0.35 0.36
CA THR A 75 -2.69 0.82 1.24
C THR A 75 -2.97 0.47 2.70
N ASN A 76 -3.95 -0.40 3.00
CA ASN A 76 -4.23 -0.85 4.36
C ASN A 76 -3.06 -1.66 4.95
N ILE A 77 -2.43 -2.54 4.16
CA ILE A 77 -1.25 -3.31 4.59
C ILE A 77 -0.07 -2.37 4.93
N PHE A 78 0.20 -1.37 4.10
CA PHE A 78 1.25 -0.39 4.42
C PHE A 78 0.88 0.48 5.62
N SER A 79 -0.40 0.81 5.80
CA SER A 79 -0.89 1.54 6.98
C SER A 79 -0.71 0.72 8.26
N PHE A 80 -0.94 -0.60 8.18
CA PHE A 80 -0.69 -1.55 9.27
C PHE A 80 0.79 -1.55 9.68
N PHE A 81 1.72 -1.70 8.72
CA PHE A 81 3.15 -1.64 9.02
C PHE A 81 3.58 -0.27 9.56
N THR A 82 3.03 0.82 9.01
CA THR A 82 3.29 2.18 9.51
C THR A 82 2.88 2.32 10.97
N LEU A 83 1.68 1.86 11.33
CA LEU A 83 1.18 1.90 12.69
C LEU A 83 2.10 1.11 13.63
N ILE A 84 2.41 -0.14 13.32
CA ILE A 84 3.29 -0.98 14.16
C ILE A 84 4.66 -0.35 14.32
N GLY A 85 5.27 0.12 13.22
CA GLY A 85 6.56 0.81 13.25
C GLY A 85 6.53 2.12 14.04
N SER A 86 5.40 2.83 14.05
CA SER A 86 5.25 4.04 14.87
C SER A 86 5.13 3.72 16.36
N VAL A 87 4.59 2.55 16.72
CA VAL A 87 4.55 2.07 18.10
C VAL A 87 5.94 1.62 18.54
N SER A 88 6.75 1.04 17.65
CA SER A 88 8.15 0.70 17.97
C SER A 88 9.03 1.95 18.12
N SER A 89 8.92 2.92 17.19
CA SER A 89 9.59 4.22 17.28
C SER A 89 8.85 5.31 16.53
N ASN A 90 8.34 6.29 17.28
CA ASN A 90 7.45 7.35 16.76
C ASN A 90 8.17 8.50 16.05
N LYS A 91 9.49 8.64 16.20
CA LYS A 91 10.29 9.73 15.58
C LYS A 91 10.93 9.33 14.26
N ASN A 92 10.92 8.05 13.92
CA ASN A 92 11.52 7.56 12.69
C ASN A 92 10.71 7.94 11.46
N SER A 93 11.42 7.96 10.34
CA SER A 93 10.85 8.18 9.03
C SER A 93 9.90 7.06 8.63
N ILE A 94 8.89 7.37 7.81
CA ILE A 94 7.83 6.42 7.44
C ILE A 94 8.37 5.13 6.80
N TYR A 95 9.41 5.20 5.97
CA TYR A 95 10.02 4.01 5.35
C TYR A 95 10.72 3.11 6.38
N VAL A 96 11.31 3.69 7.43
CA VAL A 96 11.90 2.94 8.55
C VAL A 96 10.79 2.33 9.41
N GLN A 97 9.67 3.04 9.59
CA GLN A 97 8.50 2.49 10.26
C GLN A 97 7.93 1.28 9.49
N TRP A 98 7.89 1.31 8.15
CA TRP A 98 7.52 0.12 7.36
C TRP A 98 8.45 -1.06 7.60
N ILE A 99 9.76 -0.81 7.59
CA ILE A 99 10.78 -1.84 7.85
C ILE A 99 10.60 -2.43 9.26
N ASN A 100 10.48 -1.59 10.29
CA ASN A 100 10.27 -2.01 11.67
C ASN A 100 8.93 -2.74 11.88
N GLY A 101 7.86 -2.26 11.24
CA GLY A 101 6.54 -2.89 11.29
C GLY A 101 6.54 -4.29 10.66
N PHE A 102 7.10 -4.40 9.45
CA PHE A 102 7.25 -5.68 8.76
C PHE A 102 8.14 -6.65 9.55
N TYR A 103 9.28 -6.18 10.05
CA TYR A 103 10.18 -6.99 10.86
C TYR A 103 9.55 -7.43 12.18
N THR A 104 8.79 -6.55 12.85
CA THR A 104 8.03 -6.92 14.04
C THR A 104 7.09 -8.09 13.73
N VAL A 105 6.30 -7.98 12.66
CA VAL A 105 5.30 -9.00 12.28
C VAL A 105 5.93 -10.37 12.04
N ILE A 106 7.10 -10.42 11.40
CA ILE A 106 7.75 -11.68 11.02
C ILE A 106 8.69 -12.20 12.10
N ALA A 107 9.50 -11.33 12.68
CA ALA A 107 10.66 -11.71 13.48
C ALA A 107 10.60 -11.23 14.92
N GLY A 108 9.55 -10.51 15.36
CA GLY A 108 9.47 -9.92 16.70
C GLY A 108 9.71 -10.90 17.84
N TYR A 109 9.10 -12.10 17.78
CA TYR A 109 9.31 -13.17 18.75
C TYR A 109 10.76 -13.62 18.82
N PHE A 110 11.39 -13.85 17.66
CA PHE A 110 12.77 -14.31 17.59
C PHE A 110 13.75 -13.23 18.03
N HIS A 111 13.54 -11.98 17.60
CA HIS A 111 14.36 -10.84 18.01
C HIS A 111 14.43 -10.72 19.53
N ARG A 112 13.28 -10.76 20.22
CA ARG A 112 13.25 -10.70 21.71
C ARG A 112 13.93 -11.89 22.39
N LYS A 113 14.11 -13.02 21.70
CA LYS A 113 14.75 -14.22 22.24
C LYS A 113 16.26 -14.23 22.00
N PHE A 114 16.71 -13.69 20.87
CA PHE A 114 18.12 -13.70 20.47
C PHE A 114 18.87 -12.42 20.85
N ASP A 115 18.19 -11.27 20.90
CA ASP A 115 18.80 -9.96 21.20
C ASP A 115 18.78 -9.66 22.71
N SER A 116 19.27 -10.61 23.52
CA SER A 116 19.19 -10.57 24.99
C SER A 116 20.16 -9.57 25.65
N ASP A 117 20.44 -8.43 25.01
CA ASP A 117 21.22 -7.32 25.58
C ASP A 117 20.34 -6.25 26.25
N VAL A 118 19.03 -6.49 26.38
CA VAL A 118 18.16 -5.64 27.19
C VAL A 118 18.38 -5.98 28.67
N THR A 119 18.93 -5.01 29.41
CA THR A 119 19.10 -4.99 30.86
C THR A 119 18.06 -5.83 31.59
N PRO A 120 18.47 -6.74 32.50
CA PRO A 120 17.53 -7.50 33.29
C PRO A 120 16.84 -6.50 34.22
N VAL A 121 15.66 -6.01 33.83
CA VAL A 121 14.65 -5.68 34.82
C VAL A 121 14.57 -6.93 35.67
N GLN A 122 14.92 -6.80 36.95
CA GLN A 122 14.76 -7.85 37.98
C GLN A 122 13.32 -8.32 37.94
N THR A 123 13.03 -9.25 37.04
CA THR A 123 11.78 -9.94 36.96
C THR A 123 11.94 -11.03 37.99
N ALA A 124 11.29 -10.80 39.14
CA ALA A 124 11.02 -11.82 40.13
C ALA A 124 10.83 -13.16 39.42
N LEU A 125 11.70 -14.11 39.75
CA LEU A 125 11.74 -15.50 39.29
C LEU A 125 10.57 -15.85 38.37
N LYS A 126 10.84 -15.99 37.06
CA LYS A 126 9.90 -16.61 36.13
C LYS A 126 9.45 -17.93 36.76
N LYS A 127 8.24 -17.96 37.31
CA LYS A 127 7.55 -19.20 37.62
C LYS A 127 7.33 -19.84 36.25
N ASP A 128 8.02 -20.94 35.97
CA ASP A 128 7.71 -21.78 34.83
C ASP A 128 6.20 -22.00 34.82
N ILE A 129 5.57 -21.64 33.71
CA ILE A 129 4.16 -21.93 33.51
C ILE A 129 4.11 -23.45 33.48
N ASP A 130 3.62 -24.06 34.57
CA ASP A 130 3.45 -25.49 34.65
C ASP A 130 2.36 -25.88 33.63
N ILE A 131 2.81 -26.23 32.42
CA ILE A 131 1.95 -26.62 31.30
C ILE A 131 1.07 -27.78 31.75
N LEU A 132 1.60 -28.69 32.58
CA LEU A 132 0.84 -29.83 33.11
C LEU A 132 -0.25 -29.37 34.09
N HIS A 133 0.01 -28.36 34.92
CA HIS A 133 -1.02 -27.76 35.77
C HIS A 133 -2.15 -27.13 34.95
N TRP A 134 -1.84 -26.36 33.90
CA TRP A 134 -2.86 -25.74 33.05
C TRP A 134 -3.64 -26.76 32.21
N VAL A 135 -2.96 -27.79 31.70
CA VAL A 135 -3.61 -28.92 31.00
C VAL A 135 -4.55 -29.66 31.94
N LYS A 136 -4.18 -29.89 33.21
CA LYS A 136 -5.07 -30.49 34.21
C LYS A 136 -6.23 -29.57 34.60
N LEU A 137 -5.95 -28.28 34.80
CA LEU A 137 -6.92 -27.27 35.23
C LEU A 137 -8.05 -27.09 34.20
N ILE A 138 -7.73 -27.16 32.91
CA ILE A 138 -8.72 -27.02 31.83
C ILE A 138 -9.25 -28.39 31.37
N GLY A 139 -8.36 -29.36 31.19
CA GLY A 139 -8.69 -30.66 30.63
C GLY A 139 -9.60 -31.49 31.52
N ILE A 140 -9.37 -31.52 32.83
CA ILE A 140 -10.20 -32.31 33.76
C ILE A 140 -11.65 -31.78 33.76
N PRO A 141 -11.92 -30.48 34.01
CA PRO A 141 -13.29 -29.95 33.93
C PRO A 141 -13.94 -30.16 32.56
N LEU A 142 -13.18 -30.04 31.47
CA LEU A 142 -13.71 -30.23 30.11
C LEU A 142 -14.19 -31.67 29.87
N VAL A 143 -13.44 -32.67 30.33
CA VAL A 143 -13.86 -34.08 30.27
C VAL A 143 -15.16 -34.29 31.05
N PHE A 144 -15.25 -33.76 32.27
CA PHE A 144 -16.49 -33.85 33.04
C PHE A 144 -17.65 -33.15 32.35
N ILE A 145 -17.46 -31.95 31.80
CA ILE A 145 -18.49 -31.22 31.04
C ILE A 145 -18.97 -32.06 29.84
N ILE A 146 -18.06 -32.65 29.08
CA ILE A 146 -18.42 -33.52 27.94
C ILE A 146 -19.25 -34.72 28.40
N VAL A 147 -18.84 -35.39 29.48
CA VAL A 147 -19.61 -36.50 30.06
C VAL A 147 -21.01 -36.06 30.45
N PHE A 148 -21.16 -34.93 31.15
CA PHE A 148 -22.47 -34.41 31.52
C PHE A 148 -23.31 -33.98 30.32
N ILE A 149 -22.71 -33.39 29.27
CA ILE A 149 -23.42 -33.07 28.02
C ILE A 149 -23.96 -34.35 27.37
N LEU A 150 -23.16 -35.43 27.31
CA LEU A 150 -23.61 -36.71 26.74
C LEU A 150 -24.74 -37.34 27.56
N LEU A 151 -24.66 -37.28 28.89
CA LEU A 151 -25.73 -37.75 29.78
C LEU A 151 -27.03 -36.94 29.61
N TYR A 152 -26.93 -35.61 29.56
CA TYR A 152 -28.09 -34.73 29.37
C TYR A 152 -28.68 -34.82 27.96
N LYS A 153 -27.84 -35.06 26.95
CA LYS A 153 -28.28 -35.37 25.58
C LYS A 153 -29.17 -36.60 25.56
N ASN A 154 -28.74 -37.69 26.21
CA ASN A 154 -29.53 -38.92 26.28
C ASN A 154 -30.79 -38.78 27.17
N GLY A 155 -30.75 -37.89 28.17
CA GLY A 155 -31.83 -37.72 29.14
C GLY A 155 -32.93 -36.72 28.76
N ASN A 156 -32.72 -35.86 27.76
CA ASN A 156 -33.67 -34.80 27.39
C ASN A 156 -33.67 -34.55 25.86
N PRO A 157 -34.74 -34.94 25.14
CA PRO A 157 -34.86 -34.74 23.69
C PRO A 157 -34.68 -33.27 23.24
N ILE A 158 -35.17 -32.31 24.03
CA ILE A 158 -35.00 -30.87 23.71
C ILE A 158 -33.53 -30.46 23.81
N PHE A 159 -32.80 -31.00 24.79
CA PHE A 159 -31.37 -30.73 24.95
C PHE A 159 -30.57 -31.41 23.84
N GLU A 160 -30.98 -32.61 23.41
CA GLU A 160 -30.39 -33.26 22.24
C GLU A 160 -30.52 -32.43 20.98
N ASP A 161 -31.71 -31.89 20.69
CA ASP A 161 -31.92 -31.05 19.51
C ASP A 161 -31.05 -29.79 19.54
N VAL A 162 -30.86 -29.17 20.71
CA VAL A 162 -29.98 -28.00 20.89
C VAL A 162 -28.51 -28.36 20.65
N ILE A 163 -28.03 -29.48 21.22
CA ILE A 163 -26.64 -29.91 21.05
C ILE A 163 -26.36 -30.36 19.62
N ALA A 164 -27.33 -31.01 18.95
CA ALA A 164 -27.20 -31.45 17.57
C ALA A 164 -27.03 -30.29 16.57
N GLN A 165 -27.49 -29.09 16.92
CA GLN A 165 -27.28 -27.88 16.13
C GLN A 165 -25.88 -27.27 16.29
N ILE A 166 -25.12 -27.65 17.32
CA ILE A 166 -23.74 -27.17 17.52
C ILE A 166 -22.79 -27.97 16.64
N ASN A 167 -22.34 -27.34 15.55
CA ASN A 167 -21.38 -27.93 14.62
C ASN A 167 -19.96 -27.40 14.89
N PHE A 168 -19.00 -28.30 15.09
CA PHE A 168 -17.57 -27.99 15.25
C PHE A 168 -16.70 -28.51 14.09
N ASP A 169 -17.30 -28.89 12.97
CA ASP A 169 -16.61 -29.45 11.80
C ASP A 169 -15.65 -28.45 11.14
N PHE A 170 -15.82 -27.15 11.42
CA PHE A 170 -14.89 -26.11 11.00
C PHE A 170 -13.52 -26.20 11.70
N ILE A 171 -13.43 -26.87 12.86
CA ILE A 171 -12.19 -27.05 13.61
C ILE A 171 -11.41 -28.20 12.97
N ASN A 172 -10.53 -27.85 12.04
CA ASN A 172 -9.56 -28.77 11.45
C ASN A 172 -8.13 -28.25 11.63
N LEU A 173 -7.16 -29.03 11.14
CA LEU A 173 -5.74 -28.68 11.25
C LEU A 173 -5.45 -27.31 10.63
N GLN A 174 -6.06 -26.95 9.50
CA GLN A 174 -5.86 -25.65 8.87
C GLN A 174 -6.38 -24.51 9.76
N TRP A 175 -7.53 -24.67 10.42
CA TRP A 175 -8.08 -23.68 11.35
C TRP A 175 -7.20 -23.53 12.60
N ILE A 176 -6.67 -24.64 13.13
CA ILE A 176 -5.72 -24.64 14.26
C ILE A 176 -4.43 -23.91 13.87
N LEU A 177 -3.87 -24.21 12.70
CA LEU A 177 -2.67 -23.53 12.18
C LEU A 177 -2.91 -22.02 12.00
N MET A 178 -4.08 -21.63 11.46
CA MET A 178 -4.47 -20.22 11.35
C MET A 178 -4.53 -19.53 12.71
N THR A 179 -5.00 -20.24 13.74
CA THR A 179 -5.05 -19.74 15.12
C THR A 179 -3.66 -19.57 15.71
N VAL A 180 -2.76 -20.53 15.49
CA VAL A 180 -1.36 -20.44 15.91
C VAL A 180 -0.66 -19.27 15.20
N LEU A 181 -0.90 -19.07 13.91
CA LEU A 181 -0.40 -17.91 13.16
C LEU A 181 -0.96 -16.59 13.69
N GLY A 182 -2.25 -16.54 14.01
CA GLY A 182 -2.88 -15.39 14.65
C GLY A 182 -2.25 -15.07 16.00
N TYR A 183 -1.99 -16.09 16.82
CA TYR A 183 -1.30 -15.91 18.10
C TYR A 183 0.14 -15.41 17.90
N PHE A 184 0.88 -15.98 16.94
CA PHE A 184 2.22 -15.53 16.58
C PHE A 184 2.22 -14.04 16.17
N LEU A 185 1.29 -13.65 15.29
CA LEU A 185 1.09 -12.27 14.86
C LEU A 185 0.80 -11.34 16.05
N PHE A 186 -0.20 -11.66 16.88
CA PHE A 186 -0.58 -10.81 18.00
C PHE A 186 0.50 -10.72 19.08
N ASN A 187 1.20 -11.83 19.35
CA ASN A 187 2.36 -11.83 20.23
C ASN A 187 3.48 -10.93 19.70
N ASN A 188 3.72 -10.95 18.39
CA ASN A 188 4.71 -10.09 17.75
C ASN A 188 4.35 -8.61 17.86
N ILE A 189 3.14 -8.22 17.44
CA ILE A 189 2.74 -6.80 17.43
C ILE A 189 2.44 -6.26 18.84
N SER A 190 2.17 -7.11 19.83
CA SER A 190 1.94 -6.64 21.21
C SER A 190 3.18 -5.99 21.84
N GLN A 191 4.37 -6.39 21.40
CA GLN A 191 5.66 -5.85 21.84
C GLN A 191 6.52 -5.53 20.61
N PRO A 192 6.22 -4.45 19.87
CA PRO A 192 6.94 -4.12 18.65
C PRO A 192 8.43 -3.94 18.88
N VAL A 193 9.23 -4.34 17.90
CA VAL A 193 10.69 -4.30 17.95
C VAL A 193 11.24 -3.40 16.85
N THR A 194 12.45 -2.90 17.04
CA THR A 194 13.15 -2.06 16.06
C THR A 194 14.31 -2.82 15.43
N ILE A 195 14.62 -2.51 14.17
CA ILE A 195 15.82 -3.02 13.52
C ILE A 195 16.96 -2.04 13.76
N GLU A 196 18.01 -2.51 14.42
CA GLU A 196 19.30 -1.81 14.52
C GLU A 196 20.30 -2.32 13.48
N PRO A 197 21.17 -1.46 12.90
CA PRO A 197 21.31 -0.03 13.20
C PRO A 197 20.35 0.89 12.41
N ALA A 198 19.44 0.35 11.59
CA ALA A 198 18.61 1.14 10.69
C ALA A 198 17.79 2.23 11.42
N THR A 199 17.26 1.90 12.60
CA THR A 199 16.43 2.80 13.41
C THR A 199 17.26 3.92 14.02
N THR A 200 18.37 3.60 14.70
CA THR A 200 19.27 4.60 15.29
C THR A 200 19.94 5.49 14.25
N LEU A 201 20.36 4.93 13.11
CA LEU A 201 20.93 5.70 12.00
C LEU A 201 19.94 6.75 11.49
N ASP A 202 18.67 6.40 11.31
CA ASP A 202 17.67 7.36 10.85
C ASP A 202 17.39 8.45 11.90
N LEU A 203 17.29 8.10 13.19
CA LEU A 203 17.09 9.08 14.27
C LEU A 203 18.24 10.10 14.37
N ASN A 204 19.48 9.62 14.23
CA ASN A 204 20.67 10.46 14.37
C ASN A 204 21.01 11.24 13.10
N THR A 205 20.44 10.86 11.96
CA THR A 205 20.72 11.51 10.68
C THR A 205 19.86 12.76 10.50
N VAL A 206 20.48 13.93 10.57
CA VAL A 206 19.85 15.22 10.24
C VAL A 206 19.53 15.33 8.74
N ASN A 207 18.68 16.27 8.34
CA ASN A 207 18.29 16.46 6.93
C ASN A 207 19.22 17.39 6.14
N ILE A 208 20.19 18.04 6.78
CA ILE A 208 21.05 19.06 6.19
C ILE A 208 22.43 18.44 5.90
N LEU A 209 23.05 18.81 4.78
CA LEU A 209 24.45 18.43 4.53
C LEU A 209 25.36 19.25 5.43
N ILE A 210 26.40 18.60 5.97
CA ILE A 210 27.41 19.26 6.80
C ILE A 210 28.69 19.29 5.97
N GLU A 211 29.33 20.46 5.91
CA GLU A 211 30.61 20.64 5.21
C GLU A 211 31.72 19.85 5.90
N ARG A 212 32.53 19.12 5.13
CA ARG A 212 33.68 18.38 5.66
C ARG A 212 34.90 19.29 5.79
N LYS A 213 35.58 19.22 6.94
CA LYS A 213 36.77 20.03 7.25
C LYS A 213 37.93 19.86 6.26
N ASN A 214 38.13 18.65 5.71
CA ASN A 214 39.24 18.33 4.80
C ASN A 214 38.75 18.10 3.37
N THR A 215 38.25 19.16 2.74
CA THR A 215 37.78 19.11 1.35
C THR A 215 38.90 19.42 0.36
N SER A 216 39.12 18.52 -0.61
CA SER A 216 40.06 18.76 -1.70
C SER A 216 39.46 19.76 -2.69
N GLU A 217 40.04 20.95 -2.75
CA GLU A 217 39.61 22.00 -3.69
C GLU A 217 39.80 21.57 -5.15
N GLU A 218 40.89 20.86 -5.46
CA GLU A 218 41.16 20.34 -6.81
C GLU A 218 40.11 19.31 -7.24
N LYS A 219 39.73 18.40 -6.35
CA LYS A 219 38.65 17.43 -6.63
C LYS A 219 37.32 18.16 -6.88
N ASN A 220 36.95 19.09 -6.01
CA ASN A 220 35.72 19.86 -6.17
C ASN A 220 35.73 20.68 -7.48
N LYS A 221 36.88 21.19 -7.91
CA LYS A 221 37.03 21.86 -9.20
C LYS A 221 36.79 20.90 -10.38
N LYS A 222 37.37 19.69 -10.36
CA LYS A 222 37.16 18.67 -11.39
C LYS A 222 35.71 18.20 -11.44
N ASP A 223 35.11 17.92 -10.28
CA ASP A 223 33.70 17.51 -10.16
C ASP A 223 32.75 18.63 -10.64
N ASN A 224 33.06 19.89 -10.34
CA ASN A 224 32.30 21.04 -10.83
C ASN A 224 32.39 21.20 -12.34
N GLN A 225 33.57 21.01 -12.93
CA GLN A 225 33.77 21.08 -14.38
C GLN A 225 32.99 19.97 -15.08
N LEU A 226 33.15 18.72 -14.63
CA LEU A 226 32.45 17.57 -15.20
C LEU A 226 30.93 17.73 -15.07
N GLY A 227 30.45 18.11 -13.89
CA GLY A 227 29.02 18.31 -13.64
C GLY A 227 28.43 19.47 -14.45
N THR A 228 29.15 20.58 -14.60
CA THR A 228 28.74 21.71 -15.43
C THR A 228 28.64 21.31 -16.90
N THR A 229 29.67 20.64 -17.43
CA THR A 229 29.70 20.19 -18.83
C THR A 229 28.58 19.18 -19.11
N LEU A 230 28.40 18.19 -18.23
CA LEU A 230 27.35 17.20 -18.38
C LEU A 230 25.96 17.84 -18.33
N LEU A 231 25.67 18.69 -17.34
CA LEU A 231 24.37 19.35 -17.24
C LEU A 231 24.12 20.32 -18.40
N ALA A 232 25.16 20.96 -18.95
CA ALA A 232 25.02 21.78 -20.14
C ALA A 232 24.56 20.95 -21.35
N PHE A 233 25.22 19.80 -21.61
CA PHE A 233 24.83 18.90 -22.69
C PHE A 233 23.43 18.30 -22.47
N LEU A 234 23.10 17.90 -21.24
CA LEU A 234 21.78 17.37 -20.93
C LEU A 234 20.67 18.41 -21.09
N ASN A 235 20.90 19.66 -20.66
CA ASN A 235 19.94 20.75 -20.87
C ASN A 235 19.73 21.00 -22.37
N LEU A 236 20.81 21.08 -23.16
CA LEU A 236 20.72 21.24 -24.61
C LEU A 236 19.90 20.12 -25.25
N LEU A 237 20.19 18.86 -24.87
CA LEU A 237 19.47 17.71 -25.37
C LEU A 237 17.99 17.74 -24.99
N ILE A 238 17.64 18.10 -23.75
CA ILE A 238 16.25 18.19 -23.31
C ILE A 238 15.51 19.32 -24.05
N VAL A 239 16.15 20.46 -24.28
CA VAL A 239 15.55 21.55 -25.09
C VAL A 239 15.29 21.05 -26.50
N PHE A 240 16.29 20.46 -27.16
CA PHE A 240 16.15 19.90 -28.51
C PHE A 240 15.02 18.87 -28.56
N TYR A 241 15.02 17.92 -27.63
CA TYR A 241 13.96 16.93 -27.52
C TYR A 241 12.59 17.58 -27.33
N SER A 242 12.45 18.53 -26.40
CA SER A 242 11.18 19.20 -26.11
C SER A 242 10.66 19.97 -27.33
N ILE A 243 11.53 20.59 -28.13
CA ILE A 243 11.15 21.24 -29.39
C ILE A 243 10.60 20.20 -30.38
N THR A 244 11.33 19.09 -30.60
CA THR A 244 10.85 18.02 -31.50
C THR A 244 9.53 17.43 -31.02
N ASP A 245 9.34 17.36 -29.71
CA ASP A 245 8.15 16.81 -29.09
C ASP A 245 6.93 17.72 -29.26
N VAL A 246 7.11 19.03 -29.08
CA VAL A 246 6.09 20.04 -29.34
C VAL A 246 5.76 20.11 -30.82
N MET A 247 6.76 20.05 -31.71
CA MET A 247 6.53 20.01 -33.15
C MET A 247 5.68 18.80 -33.53
N SER A 248 6.02 17.60 -33.02
CA SER A 248 5.22 16.39 -33.25
C SER A 248 3.78 16.54 -32.73
N LEU A 249 3.57 17.20 -31.58
CA LEU A 249 2.22 17.46 -31.06
C LEU A 249 1.41 18.39 -31.97
N LEU A 250 2.06 19.38 -32.59
CA LEU A 250 1.41 20.34 -33.48
C LEU A 250 1.13 19.79 -34.89
N THR A 251 1.98 18.89 -35.39
CA THR A 251 1.85 18.31 -36.74
C THR A 251 1.04 17.03 -36.80
N ASN A 252 0.61 16.47 -35.67
CA ASN A 252 -0.16 15.21 -35.63
C ASN A 252 -1.51 15.33 -36.36
N THR A 253 -1.51 15.03 -37.66
CA THR A 253 -2.66 14.56 -38.43
C THR A 253 -2.83 13.07 -38.11
N VAL A 254 -3.84 12.74 -37.31
CA VAL A 254 -4.02 11.38 -36.77
C VAL A 254 -4.64 10.47 -37.83
N ASP A 255 -3.80 9.66 -38.51
CA ASP A 255 -4.29 8.77 -39.58
C ASP A 255 -4.48 7.29 -39.16
N SER A 256 -3.98 6.82 -37.99
CA SER A 256 -4.36 5.48 -37.49
C SER A 256 -4.10 5.20 -36.00
N ALA A 257 -4.95 4.35 -35.41
CA ALA A 257 -4.91 3.95 -34.00
C ALA A 257 -3.65 3.16 -33.59
N ASN A 258 -3.13 2.32 -34.48
CA ASN A 258 -1.94 1.50 -34.20
C ASN A 258 -0.66 2.32 -34.15
N HIS A 259 -0.53 3.36 -34.99
CA HIS A 259 0.64 4.24 -35.00
C HIS A 259 0.71 5.07 -33.70
N LEU A 260 -0.43 5.59 -33.24
CA LEU A 260 -0.55 6.29 -31.95
C LEU A 260 -0.16 5.41 -30.76
N SER A 261 -0.62 4.17 -30.72
CA SER A 261 -0.34 3.25 -29.60
C SER A 261 1.16 2.97 -29.44
N ILE A 262 1.85 2.64 -30.54
CA ILE A 262 3.29 2.31 -30.52
C ILE A 262 4.13 3.56 -30.20
N GLN A 263 3.81 4.70 -30.82
CA GLN A 263 4.53 5.95 -30.60
C GLN A 263 4.36 6.47 -29.16
N VAL A 264 3.16 6.35 -28.59
CA VAL A 264 2.88 6.76 -27.22
C VAL A 264 3.55 5.81 -26.23
N HIS A 265 3.46 4.50 -26.39
CA HIS A 265 4.06 3.55 -25.44
C HIS A 265 5.60 3.60 -25.43
N ASN A 266 6.25 3.61 -26.59
CA ASN A 266 7.71 3.68 -26.66
C ASN A 266 8.23 5.06 -26.26
N GLY A 267 7.52 6.13 -26.67
CA GLY A 267 7.85 7.49 -26.29
C GLY A 267 7.78 7.70 -24.78
N ILE A 268 6.64 7.35 -24.16
CA ILE A 268 6.45 7.50 -22.71
C ILE A 268 7.50 6.71 -21.92
N ASN A 269 7.79 5.46 -22.30
CA ASN A 269 8.76 4.63 -21.57
C ASN A 269 10.19 5.21 -21.63
N ALA A 270 10.63 5.67 -22.80
CA ALA A 270 11.94 6.30 -22.97
C ALA A 270 12.04 7.62 -22.17
N LEU A 271 10.95 8.39 -22.14
CA LEU A 271 10.82 9.62 -21.35
C LEU A 271 10.88 9.38 -19.84
N ILE A 272 10.18 8.36 -19.36
CA ILE A 272 10.20 7.93 -17.95
C ILE A 272 11.63 7.57 -17.55
N ALA A 273 12.32 6.73 -18.34
CA ALA A 273 13.69 6.32 -18.08
C ALA A 273 14.66 7.52 -18.07
N SER A 274 14.47 8.45 -19.02
CA SER A 274 15.21 9.70 -19.09
C SER A 274 15.13 10.47 -17.78
N ILE A 275 13.91 10.72 -17.25
CA ILE A 275 13.68 11.48 -16.01
C ILE A 275 14.32 10.80 -14.77
N ILE A 276 14.38 9.47 -14.73
CA ILE A 276 15.04 8.74 -13.63
C ILE A 276 16.56 8.93 -13.67
N ILE A 277 17.20 8.67 -14.82
CA ILE A 277 18.64 8.88 -15.02
C ILE A 277 19.02 10.32 -14.68
N ALA A 278 18.12 11.21 -15.08
CA ALA A 278 18.16 12.60 -14.78
C ALA A 278 18.29 12.87 -13.26
N ILE A 279 17.34 12.39 -12.45
CA ILE A 279 17.35 12.61 -11.00
C ILE A 279 18.61 11.99 -10.37
N LEU A 280 19.00 10.79 -10.80
CA LEU A 280 20.24 10.12 -10.34
C LEU A 280 21.49 10.98 -10.59
N THR A 281 21.54 11.67 -11.72
CA THR A 281 22.64 12.59 -12.07
C THR A 281 22.72 13.75 -11.07
N ILE A 282 21.59 14.37 -10.70
CA ILE A 282 21.58 15.42 -9.66
C ILE A 282 22.04 14.86 -8.31
N LEU A 283 21.56 13.68 -7.94
CA LEU A 283 21.94 13.05 -6.68
C LEU A 283 23.43 12.78 -6.61
N PHE A 284 24.06 12.41 -7.74
CA PHE A 284 25.49 12.18 -7.85
C PHE A 284 26.31 13.46 -7.59
N PHE A 285 26.07 14.55 -8.34
CA PHE A 285 26.86 15.78 -8.20
C PHE A 285 26.60 16.52 -6.89
N PHE A 286 25.34 16.58 -6.45
CA PHE A 286 24.98 17.29 -5.22
C PHE A 286 24.96 16.37 -4.00
N ARG A 287 25.73 15.27 -4.00
CA ARG A 287 25.84 14.34 -2.86
C ARG A 287 26.60 14.93 -1.68
N SER A 288 27.62 15.75 -1.94
CA SER A 288 28.62 16.10 -0.93
C SER A 288 29.17 17.53 -1.11
N ASP A 289 30.49 17.69 -1.10
CA ASP A 289 31.21 18.94 -0.87
C ASP A 289 31.02 19.98 -1.98
N LEU A 290 30.61 19.54 -3.18
CA LEU A 290 30.28 20.42 -4.30
C LEU A 290 29.18 21.45 -3.94
N ASN A 291 28.30 21.13 -2.98
CA ASN A 291 27.27 22.06 -2.48
C ASN A 291 27.86 23.31 -1.79
N PHE A 292 29.06 23.20 -1.22
CA PHE A 292 29.78 24.23 -0.46
C PHE A 292 30.90 24.90 -1.27
N TYR A 293 31.22 24.36 -2.45
CA TYR A 293 32.26 24.92 -3.31
C TYR A 293 31.91 26.33 -3.80
N LYS A 294 32.81 27.31 -3.58
CA LYS A 294 32.58 28.75 -3.85
C LYS A 294 32.18 29.06 -5.30
N LYS A 295 32.62 28.27 -6.29
CA LYS A 295 32.34 28.48 -7.72
C LYS A 295 31.24 27.57 -8.28
N ASN A 296 30.35 27.05 -7.43
CA ASN A 296 29.24 26.15 -7.84
C ASN A 296 28.00 26.86 -8.41
N LYS A 297 28.03 28.18 -8.62
CA LYS A 297 26.86 28.95 -9.08
C LYS A 297 26.36 28.47 -10.45
N THR A 298 27.27 28.20 -11.39
CA THR A 298 26.92 27.74 -12.74
C THR A 298 26.23 26.38 -12.73
N ILE A 299 26.80 25.40 -12.01
CA ILE A 299 26.18 24.07 -11.93
C ILE A 299 24.82 24.11 -11.23
N LYS A 300 24.64 24.94 -10.19
CA LYS A 300 23.34 25.16 -9.53
C LYS A 300 22.31 25.74 -10.50
N ASN A 301 22.66 26.78 -11.24
CA ASN A 301 21.76 27.40 -12.21
C ASN A 301 21.37 26.43 -13.34
N LEU A 302 22.34 25.67 -13.87
CA LEU A 302 22.06 24.63 -14.87
C LEU A 302 21.16 23.53 -14.30
N THR A 303 21.30 23.20 -13.03
CA THR A 303 20.42 22.23 -12.35
C THR A 303 19.00 22.77 -12.20
N TYR A 304 18.83 24.04 -11.83
CA TYR A 304 17.50 24.66 -11.74
C TYR A 304 16.82 24.75 -13.11
N LEU A 305 17.56 25.17 -14.14
CA LEU A 305 17.07 25.16 -15.52
C LEU A 305 16.60 23.77 -15.91
N TRP A 306 17.42 22.77 -15.62
CA TRP A 306 17.14 21.39 -15.93
C TRP A 306 15.91 20.84 -15.21
N ILE A 307 15.69 21.20 -13.94
CA ILE A 307 14.49 20.80 -13.18
C ILE A 307 13.25 21.45 -13.83
N GLY A 308 13.37 22.72 -14.25
CA GLY A 308 12.33 23.42 -14.99
C GLY A 308 12.00 22.72 -16.32
N LEU A 309 13.00 22.36 -17.11
CA LEU A 309 12.82 21.65 -18.37
C LEU A 309 12.18 20.26 -18.18
N ASN A 310 12.57 19.51 -17.15
CA ASN A 310 11.93 18.23 -16.84
C ASN A 310 10.48 18.41 -16.37
N SER A 311 10.16 19.53 -15.73
CA SER A 311 8.77 19.86 -15.38
C SER A 311 7.93 20.13 -16.63
N ILE A 312 8.51 20.79 -17.65
CA ILE A 312 7.86 20.96 -18.97
C ILE A 312 7.64 19.60 -19.64
N LEU A 313 8.63 18.71 -19.61
CA LEU A 313 8.47 17.34 -20.13
C LEU A 313 7.30 16.60 -19.47
N ILE A 314 7.15 16.69 -18.15
CA ILE A 314 6.01 16.09 -17.44
C ILE A 314 4.67 16.60 -18.00
N VAL A 315 4.57 17.90 -18.30
CA VAL A 315 3.38 18.50 -18.90
C VAL A 315 3.13 17.96 -20.31
N LEU A 316 4.17 17.89 -21.16
CA LEU A 316 4.04 17.36 -22.52
C LEU A 316 3.59 15.89 -22.53
N ILE A 317 4.17 15.06 -21.66
CA ILE A 317 3.76 13.65 -21.51
C ILE A 317 2.32 13.57 -21.00
N SER A 318 1.92 14.43 -20.06
CA SER A 318 0.56 14.46 -19.55
C SER A 318 -0.45 14.78 -20.66
N ILE A 319 -0.13 15.73 -21.55
CA ILE A 319 -0.96 16.09 -22.71
C ILE A 319 -1.10 14.89 -23.65
N LYS A 320 -0.01 14.20 -23.98
CA LYS A 320 -0.04 13.00 -24.83
C LYS A 320 -0.86 11.87 -24.23
N ASN A 321 -0.66 11.60 -22.94
CA ASN A 321 -1.41 10.56 -22.25
C ASN A 321 -2.91 10.92 -22.18
N TYR A 322 -3.24 12.20 -22.02
CA TYR A 322 -4.61 12.69 -22.11
C TYR A 322 -5.22 12.52 -23.51
N GLN A 323 -4.50 12.88 -24.58
CA GLN A 323 -4.94 12.62 -25.96
C GLN A 323 -5.18 11.13 -26.19
N TYR A 324 -4.31 10.27 -25.66
CA TYR A 324 -4.46 8.82 -25.76
C TYR A 324 -5.70 8.30 -25.01
N VAL A 325 -5.96 8.82 -23.80
CA VAL A 325 -7.18 8.52 -23.04
C VAL A 325 -8.44 9.06 -23.72
N SER A 326 -8.38 10.24 -24.33
CA SER A 326 -9.51 10.81 -25.06
C SER A 326 -9.88 9.98 -26.29
N ALA A 327 -8.90 9.36 -26.96
CA ALA A 327 -9.15 8.50 -28.10
C ALA A 327 -9.65 7.09 -27.71
N PHE A 328 -9.06 6.47 -26.69
CA PHE A 328 -9.25 5.02 -26.39
C PHE A 328 -9.75 4.72 -24.96
N GLY A 329 -10.14 5.73 -24.19
CA GLY A 329 -10.54 5.59 -22.79
C GLY A 329 -9.38 5.35 -21.82
N PHE A 330 -9.71 5.19 -20.54
CA PHE A 330 -8.76 4.80 -19.50
C PHE A 330 -8.45 3.31 -19.51
N THR A 331 -7.20 3.01 -19.15
CA THR A 331 -6.75 1.68 -18.71
C THR A 331 -5.90 1.86 -17.45
N TYR A 332 -5.66 0.77 -16.70
CA TYR A 332 -4.75 0.81 -15.55
C TYR A 332 -3.35 1.30 -15.91
N LYS A 333 -2.85 0.96 -17.10
CA LYS A 333 -1.54 1.43 -17.59
C LYS A 333 -1.55 2.95 -17.81
N ARG A 334 -2.56 3.50 -18.49
CA ARG A 334 -2.68 4.95 -18.75
C ARG A 334 -2.89 5.75 -17.47
N LEU A 335 -3.65 5.20 -16.52
CA LEU A 335 -3.81 5.78 -15.19
C LEU A 335 -2.50 5.76 -14.39
N GLY A 336 -1.77 4.64 -14.46
CA GLY A 336 -0.45 4.49 -13.85
C GLY A 336 0.56 5.53 -14.33
N VAL A 337 0.49 5.93 -15.61
CA VAL A 337 1.32 7.03 -16.15
C VAL A 337 0.99 8.35 -15.44
N PHE A 338 -0.29 8.71 -15.26
CA PHE A 338 -0.64 9.93 -14.51
C PHE A 338 -0.17 9.89 -13.05
N ALA A 339 -0.35 8.76 -12.37
CA ALA A 339 0.15 8.58 -11.01
C ALA A 339 1.68 8.71 -10.93
N TYR A 340 2.40 8.11 -11.89
CA TYR A 340 3.86 8.23 -12.00
C TYR A 340 4.30 9.68 -12.22
N LEU A 341 3.65 10.40 -13.15
CA LEU A 341 3.96 11.79 -13.44
C LEU A 341 3.73 12.69 -12.23
N LEU A 342 2.66 12.44 -11.46
CA LEU A 342 2.39 13.16 -10.22
C LEU A 342 3.50 12.92 -9.17
N MET A 343 3.88 11.66 -8.95
CA MET A 343 5.00 11.33 -8.04
C MET A 343 6.32 11.96 -8.49
N THR A 344 6.59 11.94 -9.79
CA THR A 344 7.80 12.52 -10.38
C THR A 344 7.82 14.03 -10.24
N PHE A 345 6.68 14.70 -10.45
CA PHE A 345 6.54 16.14 -10.26
C PHE A 345 6.87 16.56 -8.83
N PHE A 346 6.31 15.87 -7.83
CA PHE A 346 6.69 16.10 -6.44
C PHE A 346 8.16 15.75 -6.16
N GLY A 347 8.69 14.69 -6.78
CA GLY A 347 10.12 14.34 -6.69
C GLY A 347 11.05 15.42 -7.25
N LEU A 348 10.65 16.12 -8.32
CA LEU A 348 11.38 17.27 -8.86
C LEU A 348 11.30 18.47 -7.90
N ILE A 349 10.14 18.74 -7.30
CA ILE A 349 9.99 19.80 -6.28
C ILE A 349 10.89 19.52 -5.08
N THR A 350 10.91 18.30 -4.54
CA THR A 350 11.77 17.97 -3.40
C THR A 350 13.25 18.00 -3.78
N THR A 351 13.60 17.62 -5.01
CA THR A 351 14.96 17.74 -5.55
C THR A 351 15.39 19.20 -5.67
N PHE A 352 14.50 20.09 -6.13
CA PHE A 352 14.75 21.53 -6.15
C PHE A 352 15.02 22.05 -4.73
N ILE A 353 14.17 21.70 -3.76
CA ILE A 353 14.35 22.07 -2.36
C ILE A 353 15.67 21.53 -1.79
N LYS A 354 16.07 20.31 -2.18
CA LYS A 354 17.35 19.71 -1.78
C LYS A 354 18.52 20.57 -2.21
N VAL A 355 18.56 20.98 -3.49
CA VAL A 355 19.67 21.79 -4.03
C VAL A 355 19.64 23.20 -3.43
N TYR A 356 18.46 23.80 -3.29
CA TYR A 356 18.28 25.14 -2.77
C TYR A 356 18.65 25.26 -1.28
N LYS A 357 18.17 24.33 -0.44
CA LYS A 357 18.39 24.32 1.02
C LYS A 357 19.53 23.41 1.47
N ILE A 358 20.37 22.93 0.54
CA ILE A 358 21.54 22.08 0.81
C ILE A 358 21.18 20.88 1.71
N LYS A 359 20.10 20.17 1.32
CA LYS A 359 19.64 18.96 2.03
C LYS A 359 20.41 17.73 1.57
N ASN A 360 20.45 16.72 2.42
CA ASN A 360 21.07 15.43 2.07
C ASN A 360 20.09 14.50 1.34
N ILE A 361 20.56 13.30 0.99
CA ILE A 361 19.73 12.30 0.31
C ILE A 361 18.62 11.75 1.22
N TRP A 362 18.86 11.67 2.53
CA TRP A 362 17.89 11.18 3.50
C TRP A 362 16.64 12.05 3.56
N TYR A 363 16.79 13.37 3.45
CA TYR A 363 15.66 14.28 3.28
C TYR A 363 14.74 13.88 2.11
N LEU A 364 15.32 13.53 0.96
CA LEU A 364 14.52 13.13 -0.21
C LEU A 364 13.79 11.82 0.03
N VAL A 365 14.47 10.80 0.56
CA VAL A 365 13.85 9.51 0.85
C VAL A 365 12.70 9.68 1.85
N ARG A 366 12.89 10.51 2.88
CA ARG A 366 11.88 10.82 3.90
C ARG A 366 10.64 11.48 3.32
N VAL A 367 10.83 12.58 2.58
CA VAL A 367 9.69 13.35 2.05
C VAL A 367 9.01 12.61 0.90
N ASN A 368 9.76 12.01 -0.02
CA ASN A 368 9.17 11.32 -1.17
C ASN A 368 8.43 10.04 -0.76
N SER A 369 8.89 9.30 0.26
CA SER A 369 8.14 8.14 0.78
C SER A 369 6.81 8.55 1.43
N GLN A 370 6.79 9.68 2.15
CA GLN A 370 5.54 10.24 2.70
C GLN A 370 4.59 10.68 1.57
N ILE A 371 5.09 11.39 0.56
CA ILE A 371 4.28 11.83 -0.58
C ILE A 371 3.70 10.62 -1.35
N ALA A 372 4.52 9.61 -1.62
CA ALA A 372 4.07 8.40 -2.29
C ALA A 372 2.96 7.70 -1.50
N PHE A 373 3.12 7.58 -0.17
CA PHE A 373 2.10 6.98 0.69
C PHE A 373 0.79 7.77 0.69
N VAL A 374 0.85 9.10 0.74
CA VAL A 374 -0.33 9.98 0.65
C VAL A 374 -1.03 9.83 -0.71
N ILE A 375 -0.28 9.79 -1.81
CA ILE A 375 -0.85 9.58 -3.16
C ILE A 375 -1.53 8.22 -3.26
N CYS A 376 -0.92 7.15 -2.73
CA CYS A 376 -1.52 5.82 -2.67
C CYS A 376 -2.83 5.83 -1.86
N MET A 377 -2.84 6.49 -0.70
CA MET A 377 -4.01 6.61 0.15
C MET A 377 -5.16 7.38 -0.51
N LEU A 378 -4.86 8.52 -1.15
CA LEU A 378 -5.87 9.26 -1.91
C LEU A 378 -6.39 8.46 -3.10
N SER A 379 -5.51 7.76 -3.82
CA SER A 379 -5.89 6.92 -4.95
C SER A 379 -6.71 5.70 -4.52
N ALA A 380 -6.51 5.19 -3.30
CA ALA A 380 -7.29 4.11 -2.71
C ALA A 380 -8.72 4.53 -2.32
N THR A 381 -9.08 5.82 -2.41
CA THR A 381 -10.47 6.29 -2.22
C THR A 381 -11.36 6.08 -3.45
N ILE A 382 -10.76 5.70 -4.58
CA ILE A 382 -11.45 5.60 -5.86
C ILE A 382 -11.58 4.14 -6.27
N ASN A 383 -12.81 3.72 -6.55
CA ASN A 383 -13.05 2.47 -7.26
C ASN A 383 -12.64 2.64 -8.73
N TRP A 384 -11.41 2.25 -9.04
CA TRP A 384 -10.82 2.43 -10.37
C TRP A 384 -11.52 1.57 -11.44
N ASP A 385 -11.87 0.32 -11.16
CA ASP A 385 -12.58 -0.55 -12.12
C ASP A 385 -13.93 0.07 -12.55
N TYR A 386 -14.71 0.53 -11.58
CA TYR A 386 -15.98 1.23 -11.82
C TYR A 386 -15.77 2.56 -12.55
N SER A 387 -14.83 3.38 -12.07
CA SER A 387 -14.55 4.71 -12.65
C SER A 387 -14.05 4.62 -14.09
N ILE A 388 -13.17 3.66 -14.40
CA ILE A 388 -12.68 3.40 -15.75
C ILE A 388 -13.86 3.02 -16.65
N THR A 389 -14.70 2.10 -16.21
CA THR A 389 -15.85 1.62 -17.00
C THR A 389 -16.84 2.75 -17.27
N LYS A 390 -17.21 3.51 -16.23
CA LYS A 390 -18.11 4.66 -16.34
C LYS A 390 -17.55 5.73 -17.27
N PHE A 391 -16.26 6.03 -17.17
CA PHE A 391 -15.65 7.03 -18.06
C PHE A 391 -15.63 6.55 -19.51
N ASN A 392 -15.17 5.31 -19.74
CA ASN A 392 -14.96 4.79 -21.09
C ASN A 392 -16.27 4.68 -21.86
N ILE A 393 -17.32 4.16 -21.26
CA ILE A 393 -18.65 4.03 -21.89
C ILE A 393 -19.18 5.40 -22.36
N ASN A 394 -18.92 6.46 -21.59
CA ASN A 394 -19.48 7.78 -21.86
C ASN A 394 -18.60 8.66 -22.77
N ASN A 395 -17.28 8.41 -22.84
CA ASN A 395 -16.33 9.36 -23.45
C ASN A 395 -15.38 8.73 -24.49
N ALA A 396 -15.19 7.41 -24.50
CA ALA A 396 -14.22 6.80 -25.41
C ALA A 396 -14.76 6.80 -26.84
N LYS A 397 -13.99 7.34 -27.78
CA LYS A 397 -14.34 7.30 -29.22
C LYS A 397 -14.33 5.87 -29.76
N VAL A 398 -13.32 5.09 -29.35
CA VAL A 398 -13.21 3.66 -29.64
C VAL A 398 -13.26 2.92 -28.30
N LEU A 399 -14.39 2.25 -28.05
CA LEU A 399 -14.63 1.52 -26.82
C LEU A 399 -14.04 0.11 -26.90
N ASP A 400 -13.04 -0.16 -26.05
CA ASP A 400 -12.51 -1.51 -25.84
C ASP A 400 -13.36 -2.25 -24.80
N ILE A 401 -14.46 -2.87 -25.25
CA ILE A 401 -15.40 -3.59 -24.38
C ILE A 401 -14.72 -4.82 -23.76
N THR A 402 -13.86 -5.52 -24.51
CA THR A 402 -13.14 -6.70 -24.02
C THR A 402 -12.28 -6.36 -22.80
N TYR A 403 -11.56 -5.24 -22.84
CA TYR A 403 -10.81 -4.75 -21.68
C TYR A 403 -11.73 -4.53 -20.46
N LEU A 404 -12.90 -3.90 -20.64
CA LEU A 404 -13.86 -3.63 -19.55
C LEU A 404 -14.46 -4.91 -18.97
N ILE A 405 -14.66 -5.95 -19.79
CA ILE A 405 -15.12 -7.27 -19.33
C ILE A 405 -14.07 -7.93 -18.43
N HIS A 406 -12.78 -7.74 -18.66
CA HIS A 406 -11.71 -8.32 -17.82
C HIS A 406 -11.42 -7.56 -16.51
N LEU A 407 -12.00 -6.37 -16.30
CA LEU A 407 -11.92 -5.66 -15.01
C LEU A 407 -12.66 -6.45 -13.90
N LYS A 408 -12.44 -6.06 -12.64
CA LYS A 408 -13.14 -6.69 -11.49
C LYS A 408 -14.67 -6.57 -11.63
N GLY A 409 -15.41 -7.49 -10.99
CA GLY A 409 -16.86 -7.61 -11.12
C GLY A 409 -17.69 -6.42 -10.62
N ASN A 410 -17.12 -5.51 -9.84
CA ASN A 410 -17.80 -4.28 -9.36
C ASN A 410 -18.24 -3.32 -10.48
N ASN A 411 -17.77 -3.50 -11.72
CA ASN A 411 -18.25 -2.75 -12.89
C ASN A 411 -19.36 -3.47 -13.67
N SER A 412 -19.74 -4.69 -13.25
CA SER A 412 -20.62 -5.58 -14.01
C SER A 412 -22.01 -4.99 -14.24
N GLN A 413 -22.56 -4.27 -13.24
CA GLN A 413 -23.86 -3.61 -13.37
C GLN A 413 -23.83 -2.55 -14.48
N LEU A 414 -22.77 -1.74 -14.55
CA LEU A 414 -22.62 -0.73 -15.59
C LEU A 414 -22.59 -1.36 -16.99
N LEU A 415 -21.86 -2.46 -17.15
CA LEU A 415 -21.78 -3.18 -18.42
C LEU A 415 -23.13 -3.81 -18.79
N LYS A 416 -23.86 -4.36 -17.81
CA LYS A 416 -25.19 -4.94 -18.02
C LYS A 416 -26.20 -3.88 -18.49
N THR A 417 -26.23 -2.73 -17.83
CA THR A 417 -27.09 -1.60 -18.25
C THR A 417 -26.71 -1.11 -19.65
N TYR A 418 -25.42 -1.02 -19.95
CA TYR A 418 -24.95 -0.63 -21.28
C TYR A 418 -25.39 -1.63 -22.37
N ALA A 419 -25.23 -2.94 -22.12
CA ALA A 419 -25.66 -3.98 -23.06
C ALA A 419 -27.19 -4.05 -23.27
N GLN A 420 -27.99 -3.53 -22.32
CA GLN A 420 -29.44 -3.41 -22.48
C GLN A 420 -29.85 -2.20 -23.32
N GLN A 421 -29.05 -1.13 -23.30
CA GLN A 421 -29.33 0.10 -24.03
C GLN A 421 -28.86 0.06 -25.48
N TYR A 422 -27.81 -0.72 -25.78
CA TYR A 422 -27.19 -0.77 -27.10
C TYR A 422 -27.15 -2.20 -27.65
N THR A 423 -27.38 -2.36 -28.96
CA THR A 423 -27.24 -3.64 -29.66
C THR A 423 -25.75 -4.00 -29.83
N LEU A 424 -25.27 -4.92 -29.00
CA LEU A 424 -23.93 -5.49 -29.06
C LEU A 424 -23.94 -6.84 -29.80
N SER A 425 -22.79 -7.27 -30.32
CA SER A 425 -22.64 -8.61 -30.91
C SER A 425 -22.89 -9.72 -29.86
N GLU A 426 -23.47 -10.84 -30.29
CA GLU A 426 -23.79 -11.99 -29.43
C GLU A 426 -22.63 -12.47 -28.52
N PRO A 427 -21.37 -12.63 -29.01
CA PRO A 427 -20.27 -13.06 -28.15
C PRO A 427 -20.00 -12.10 -26.99
N ILE A 428 -20.04 -10.80 -27.25
CA ILE A 428 -19.80 -9.75 -26.24
C ILE A 428 -20.95 -9.72 -25.22
N ASN A 429 -22.20 -9.81 -25.70
CA ASN A 429 -23.36 -9.80 -24.82
C ASN A 429 -23.35 -11.03 -23.89
N SER A 430 -23.00 -12.21 -24.41
CA SER A 430 -22.83 -13.43 -23.63
C SER A 430 -21.76 -13.27 -22.53
N GLN A 431 -20.59 -12.71 -22.86
CA GLN A 431 -19.54 -12.45 -21.87
C GLN A 431 -19.95 -11.44 -20.79
N ILE A 432 -20.66 -10.37 -21.15
CA ILE A 432 -21.20 -9.40 -20.18
C ILE A 432 -22.20 -10.08 -19.25
N ASN A 433 -23.10 -10.91 -19.80
CA ASN A 433 -24.08 -11.66 -19.00
C ASN A 433 -23.40 -12.67 -18.08
N GLN A 434 -22.41 -13.40 -18.57
CA GLN A 434 -21.64 -14.33 -17.75
C GLN A 434 -20.93 -13.60 -16.60
N LYS A 435 -20.31 -12.44 -16.86
CA LYS A 435 -19.68 -11.62 -15.83
C LYS A 435 -20.68 -11.13 -14.79
N TRP A 436 -21.82 -10.60 -15.23
CA TRP A 436 -22.91 -10.13 -14.36
C TRP A 436 -23.42 -11.25 -13.44
N THR A 437 -23.74 -12.42 -14.02
CA THR A 437 -24.21 -13.58 -13.26
C THR A 437 -23.16 -14.08 -12.29
N SER A 438 -21.90 -14.23 -12.73
CA SER A 438 -20.80 -14.71 -11.89
C SER A 438 -20.54 -13.76 -10.71
N HIS A 439 -20.61 -12.44 -10.95
CA HIS A 439 -20.43 -11.43 -9.89
C HIS A 439 -21.56 -11.49 -8.86
N ASN A 440 -22.83 -11.49 -9.30
CA ASN A 440 -23.97 -11.59 -8.36
C ASN A 440 -24.00 -12.91 -7.60
N GLN A 441 -23.65 -14.02 -8.26
CA GLN A 441 -23.49 -15.31 -7.60
C GLN A 441 -22.38 -15.26 -6.55
N SER A 442 -21.24 -14.62 -6.84
CA SER A 442 -20.20 -14.45 -5.83
C SER A 442 -20.68 -13.61 -4.64
N LEU A 443 -21.47 -12.55 -4.86
CA LEU A 443 -22.01 -11.70 -3.80
C LEU A 443 -23.08 -12.40 -2.94
N SER A 444 -23.83 -13.35 -3.51
CA SER A 444 -24.86 -14.11 -2.79
C SER A 444 -24.27 -15.26 -1.97
N LEU A 445 -23.17 -15.86 -2.43
CA LEU A 445 -22.45 -16.93 -1.72
C LEU A 445 -21.53 -16.42 -0.60
N MET A 446 -21.24 -15.11 -0.56
CA MET A 446 -20.40 -14.52 0.48
C MET A 446 -21.02 -14.68 1.87
N ASN A 447 -20.18 -14.96 2.85
CA ASN A 447 -20.56 -14.90 4.27
C ASN A 447 -20.44 -13.47 4.81
N TRP A 448 -21.03 -13.22 5.99
CA TRP A 448 -21.04 -11.88 6.60
C TRP A 448 -19.63 -11.30 6.83
N GLN A 449 -18.62 -12.15 7.05
CA GLN A 449 -17.21 -11.75 7.19
C GLN A 449 -16.65 -11.12 5.91
N GLU A 450 -17.12 -11.57 4.76
CA GLU A 450 -16.63 -11.18 3.43
C GLU A 450 -17.39 -9.99 2.86
N TYR A 451 -18.49 -9.59 3.52
CA TYR A 451 -19.34 -8.52 3.02
C TYR A 451 -18.55 -7.23 2.80
N SER A 452 -18.81 -6.64 1.64
CA SER A 452 -18.44 -5.29 1.26
C SER A 452 -19.69 -4.42 1.26
N LEU A 453 -19.53 -3.10 1.07
CA LEU A 453 -20.66 -2.18 0.91
C LEU A 453 -21.61 -2.63 -0.21
N GLU A 454 -21.07 -3.21 -1.29
CA GLU A 454 -21.85 -3.69 -2.43
C GLU A 454 -22.87 -4.76 -2.03
N ASN A 455 -22.55 -5.62 -1.06
CA ASN A 455 -23.47 -6.66 -0.57
C ASN A 455 -24.73 -6.09 0.12
N PHE A 456 -24.67 -4.83 0.60
CA PHE A 456 -25.79 -4.13 1.24
C PHE A 456 -26.57 -3.25 0.26
N THR A 457 -25.91 -2.73 -0.78
CA THR A 457 -26.55 -1.84 -1.77
C THR A 457 -27.07 -2.57 -3.00
N ASN A 458 -26.63 -3.80 -3.25
CA ASN A 458 -27.08 -4.58 -4.41
C ASN A 458 -28.52 -5.06 -4.19
N THR A 459 -29.47 -4.39 -4.86
CA THR A 459 -30.92 -4.63 -4.80
C THR A 459 -31.36 -5.92 -5.51
N SER A 460 -30.43 -6.72 -6.03
CA SER A 460 -30.75 -8.04 -6.60
C SER A 460 -31.03 -9.13 -5.55
N LYS A 461 -30.73 -8.90 -4.26
CA LYS A 461 -31.10 -9.81 -3.16
C LYS A 461 -32.61 -9.87 -2.89
N THR A 462 -33.41 -8.93 -3.40
CA THR A 462 -34.85 -8.83 -3.08
C THR A 462 -35.79 -9.62 -4.00
N ASN A 463 -35.29 -10.34 -5.02
CA ASN A 463 -36.13 -11.08 -5.97
C ASN A 463 -35.78 -12.58 -6.08
N GLN A 464 -35.33 -13.22 -4.99
CA GLN A 464 -35.29 -14.68 -4.88
C GLN A 464 -36.17 -15.17 -3.75
#